data_AF-A0A9K3H4G5-F1
#
_entry.id   AF-A0A9K3H4G5-F1
#
_cell.length_a   1.000
_cell.length_b   1.000
_cell.length_c   1.000
_cell.angle_alpha   90.00
_cell.angle_beta   90.00
_cell.angle_gamma   90.00
#
_symmetry.space_group_name_H-M   'P 1'
#
loop_
_entity.id
_entity.type
_entity.pdbx_description
1 polymer ?
#
loop_
_entity_poly.entity_id
_entity_poly.type
_entity_poly.pdbx_seq_one_letter_code
_entity_poly.pdbx_strand_id
1 'polypeptide(L)'
;MMPNKLEEVINDINKNNDEKITCIIADCYMGWVLRVARKMGIRLALFCPSSAAVLAVSMSLQKLMDDRVINCRSEIGGLNK
;
A
#
# COMPACT_ATOMS: atom_id res chain seq x y z
N MET A 1 -12.87 -0.09 9.61
CA MET A 1 -11.82 0.25 8.63
C MET A 1 -10.85 -0.93 8.52
N MET A 2 -10.30 -1.24 7.33
CA MET A 2 -9.52 -2.46 7.06
C MET A 2 -8.38 -2.81 8.05
N PRO A 3 -7.61 -1.85 8.60
CA PRO A 3 -6.52 -2.17 9.53
C PRO A 3 -6.99 -2.91 10.79
N ASN A 4 -8.10 -2.45 11.39
CA ASN A 4 -8.65 -3.06 12.60
C ASN A 4 -9.18 -4.47 12.33
N LYS A 5 -9.74 -4.70 11.13
CA LYS A 5 -10.24 -6.03 10.76
C LYS A 5 -9.09 -7.02 10.56
N LEU A 6 -7.96 -6.56 9.99
CA LEU A 6 -6.78 -7.41 9.88
C LEU A 6 -6.21 -7.77 11.26
N GLU A 7 -6.16 -6.82 12.20
CA GLU A 7 -5.75 -7.10 13.58
C GLU A 7 -6.65 -8.13 14.27
N GLU A 8 -7.97 -8.02 14.08
CA GLU A 8 -8.95 -8.97 14.62
C GLU A 8 -8.71 -10.38 14.07
N VAL A 9 -8.58 -10.52 12.75
CA VAL A 9 -8.33 -11.82 12.11
C VAL A 9 -7.00 -12.44 12.56
N ILE A 10 -5.93 -11.64 12.68
CA ILE A 10 -4.63 -12.12 13.20
C ILE A 10 -4.79 -12.64 14.63
N ASN A 11 -5.52 -11.90 15.48
CA ASN A 11 -5.75 -12.31 16.86
C ASN A 11 -6.57 -13.58 16.97
N ASP A 12 -7.63 -13.72 16.16
CA ASP A 12 -8.49 -14.90 16.18
C ASP A 12 -7.72 -16.15 15.73
N ILE A 13 -6.90 -16.03 14.67
CA ILE A 13 -6.06 -17.14 14.19
C ILE A 13 -5.03 -17.53 15.26
N ASN A 14 -4.34 -16.55 15.86
CA ASN A 14 -3.31 -16.79 16.87
C ASN A 14 -3.85 -17.32 18.22
N LYS A 15 -5.15 -17.14 18.50
CA LYS A 15 -5.82 -17.71 19.68
C LYS A 15 -6.31 -19.13 19.44
N ASN A 16 -6.77 -19.42 18.23
CA ASN A 16 -7.42 -20.69 17.90
C ASN A 16 -6.46 -21.76 17.37
N ASN A 17 -5.18 -21.44 17.16
CA ASN A 17 -4.17 -22.36 16.65
C ASN A 17 -2.88 -22.24 17.46
N ASP A 18 -2.20 -23.38 17.67
CA ASP A 18 -0.85 -23.40 18.24
C ASP A 18 0.19 -22.76 17.29
N GLU A 19 -0.05 -22.86 15.98
CA GLU A 19 0.77 -22.22 14.95
C GLU A 19 0.37 -20.75 14.74
N LYS A 20 1.19 -19.85 15.26
CA LYS A 20 0.96 -18.40 15.14
C LYS A 20 1.42 -17.86 13.78
N ILE A 21 0.72 -16.82 13.32
CA ILE A 21 1.15 -16.04 12.16
C ILE A 21 2.48 -15.35 12.49
N THR A 22 3.52 -15.64 11.69
CA THR A 22 4.87 -15.08 11.90
C THR A 22 5.27 -14.07 10.82
N CYS A 23 4.53 -14.01 9.71
CA CYS A 23 4.80 -13.10 8.60
C CYS A 23 3.49 -12.71 7.89
N ILE A 24 3.42 -11.46 7.42
CA ILE A 24 2.38 -10.96 6.54
C ILE A 24 3.02 -10.70 5.18
N ILE A 25 2.37 -11.17 4.11
CA ILE A 25 2.72 -10.82 2.73
C ILE A 25 1.59 -9.95 2.20
N ALA A 26 1.90 -8.73 1.76
CA ALA A 26 0.88 -7.78 1.33
C ALA A 26 1.32 -6.95 0.13
N ASP A 27 0.34 -6.44 -0.61
CA ASP A 27 0.57 -5.50 -1.69
C ASP A 27 1.19 -4.21 -1.12
N CYS A 28 2.22 -3.67 -1.77
CA CYS A 28 2.88 -2.43 -1.38
C CYS A 28 1.94 -1.21 -1.34
N TYR A 29 0.85 -1.21 -2.12
CA TYR A 29 -0.17 -0.18 -2.08
C TYR A 29 -1.05 -0.26 -0.84
N MET A 30 -1.03 -1.37 -0.10
CA MET A 30 -1.69 -1.51 1.20
C MET A 30 -0.82 -0.91 2.32
N GLY A 31 -0.45 0.36 2.20
CA GLY A 31 0.47 1.03 3.13
C GLY A 31 0.03 0.99 4.61
N TRP A 32 -1.26 0.77 4.86
CA TRP A 32 -1.80 0.58 6.21
C TRP A 32 -1.36 -0.75 6.88
N VAL A 33 -0.98 -1.77 6.11
CA VAL A 33 -0.51 -3.07 6.62
C VAL A 33 0.78 -2.90 7.41
N LEU A 34 1.65 -1.97 7.01
CA LEU A 34 2.89 -1.66 7.74
C LEU A 34 2.61 -1.26 9.19
N ARG A 35 1.55 -0.48 9.41
CA ARG A 35 1.14 -0.06 10.77
C ARG A 35 0.65 -1.25 11.59
N VAL A 36 -0.13 -2.14 10.98
CA VAL A 36 -0.65 -3.36 11.63
C VAL A 36 0.50 -4.30 11.99
N ALA A 37 1.38 -4.61 11.04
CA ALA A 37 2.53 -5.50 11.26
C ALA A 37 3.44 -5.00 12.40
N ARG A 38 3.75 -3.69 12.41
CA ARG A 38 4.54 -3.07 13.49
C ARG A 38 3.83 -3.18 14.85
N LYS A 39 2.52 -2.89 14.90
CA LYS A 39 1.74 -2.96 16.13
C LYS A 39 1.71 -4.39 16.71
N MET A 40 1.60 -5.38 15.84
CA MET A 40 1.48 -6.79 16.22
C MET A 40 2.83 -7.51 16.39
N GLY A 41 3.96 -6.84 16.08
CA GLY A 41 5.29 -7.46 16.14
C GLY A 41 5.51 -8.56 15.11
N ILE A 42 4.80 -8.51 13.97
CA ILE A 42 4.85 -9.54 12.91
C ILE A 42 5.72 -9.04 11.76
N ARG A 43 6.52 -9.94 11.17
CA ARG A 43 7.34 -9.60 10.00
C ARG A 43 6.44 -9.25 8.80
N LEU A 44 6.87 -8.32 7.96
CA LEU A 44 6.13 -7.90 6.78
C LEU A 44 7.01 -8.01 5.54
N ALA A 45 6.51 -8.70 4.52
CA ALA A 45 7.03 -8.67 3.17
C ALA A 45 6.02 -7.94 2.26
N LEU A 46 6.50 -6.90 1.58
CA LEU A 46 5.69 -6.20 0.59
C LEU A 46 6.00 -6.72 -0.80
N PHE A 47 4.98 -6.97 -1.61
CA PHE A 47 5.12 -7.28 -3.02
C PHE A 47 4.39 -6.22 -3.85
N CYS A 48 4.89 -5.94 -5.05
CA CYS A 48 4.20 -5.06 -5.99
C CYS A 48 3.75 -5.90 -7.18
N PRO A 49 2.44 -6.05 -7.43
CA PRO A 49 1.97 -6.75 -8.62
C PRO A 49 2.20 -5.94 -9.91
N SER A 50 2.46 -4.63 -9.81
CA SER A 50 2.80 -3.79 -10.96
C SER A 50 4.23 -4.01 -11.45
N SER A 51 4.51 -3.62 -12.69
CA SER A 51 5.89 -3.67 -13.22
C SER A 51 6.82 -2.73 -12.44
N ALA A 52 8.11 -3.06 -12.42
CA ALA A 52 9.13 -2.22 -11.77
C ALA A 52 9.15 -0.78 -12.33
N ALA A 53 8.87 -0.61 -13.63
CA ALA A 53 8.77 0.71 -14.26
C ALA A 53 7.63 1.54 -13.67
N VAL A 54 6.44 0.94 -13.50
CA VAL A 54 5.29 1.64 -12.89
C VAL A 54 5.61 2.01 -11.45
N LEU A 55 6.17 1.08 -10.67
CA LEU A 55 6.55 1.36 -9.28
C LEU A 55 7.58 2.50 -9.18
N ALA A 56 8.59 2.51 -10.06
CA ALA A 56 9.61 3.56 -10.10
C ALA A 56 9.01 4.95 -10.41
N VAL A 57 8.05 5.00 -11.35
CA VAL A 57 7.30 6.22 -11.66
C VAL A 57 6.46 6.66 -10.45
N SER A 58 5.75 5.74 -9.79
CA SER A 58 4.96 6.04 -8.60
C SER A 58 5.82 6.57 -7.45
N MET A 59 7.00 6.00 -7.22
CA MET A 59 7.94 6.47 -6.20
C MET A 59 8.55 7.84 -6.53
N SER A 60 8.67 8.17 -7.81
CA SER A 60 9.24 9.43 -8.28
C SER A 60 8.19 10.50 -8.56
N LEU A 61 6.91 10.26 -8.26
CA LEU A 61 5.80 11.08 -8.72
C LEU A 61 5.95 12.56 -8.34
N GLN A 62 6.37 12.86 -7.12
CA GLN A 62 6.60 14.23 -6.67
C GLN A 62 7.68 14.93 -7.52
N LYS A 63 8.82 14.26 -7.73
CA LYS A 63 9.87 14.77 -8.60
C LYS A 63 9.38 14.97 -10.04
N LEU A 64 8.61 14.04 -10.56
CA LEU A 64 8.07 14.13 -11.93
C LEU A 64 7.06 15.28 -12.08
N MET A 65 6.34 15.62 -11.02
CA MET A 65 5.50 16.82 -10.96
C MET A 65 6.34 18.10 -10.90
N ASP A 66 7.38 18.12 -10.06
CA ASP A 66 8.27 19.27 -9.89
C ASP A 66 9.03 19.59 -11.19
N ASP A 67 9.53 18.56 -11.87
CA ASP A 67 10.19 18.63 -13.17
C ASP A 67 9.20 18.91 -14.33
N ARG A 68 7.89 19.01 -14.01
CA ARG A 68 6.79 19.22 -14.97
C ARG A 68 6.70 18.18 -16.09
N VAL A 69 7.27 17.00 -15.86
CA VAL A 69 7.16 15.84 -16.77
C VAL A 69 5.74 15.28 -16.73
N ILE A 70 5.11 15.30 -15.55
CA ILE A 70 3.72 14.89 -15.34
C ILE A 70 2.94 16.05 -14.73
N ASN A 71 1.73 16.33 -15.25
CA ASN A 71 0.86 17.39 -14.77
C ASN A 71 -0.46 16.82 -14.23
N CYS A 72 -0.94 17.35 -13.11
CA CYS A 72 -2.20 16.92 -12.50
C CYS A 72 -3.44 17.60 -13.11
N ARG A 73 -3.26 18.52 -14.06
CA ARG A 73 -4.37 19.25 -14.68
C ARG A 73 -5.17 18.33 -15.59
N SER A 74 -6.38 17.96 -15.16
CA SER A 74 -7.42 17.48 -16.04
C SER A 74 -7.83 18.65 -16.94
N GLU A 75 -7.48 18.60 -18.23
CA GLU A 75 -8.11 19.49 -19.21
C GLU A 75 -9.54 19.00 -19.42
N ILE A 76 -10.47 19.51 -18.59
CA ILE A 76 -11.86 19.63 -19.03
C ILE A 76 -11.83 20.60 -20.22
N GLY A 77 -12.01 20.04 -21.42
CA GLY A 77 -12.02 20.79 -22.66
C GLY A 77 -12.87 22.04 -22.52
N GLY A 78 -12.24 23.20 -22.78
CA GLY A 78 -12.92 24.47 -22.83
C GLY A 78 -13.96 24.45 -23.95
N LEU A 79 -15.21 24.21 -23.59
CA LEU A 79 -16.32 24.80 -24.31
C LEU A 79 -16.40 26.24 -23.82
N ASN A 80 -15.90 27.17 -24.63
CA ASN A 80 -16.33 28.57 -24.78
C ASN A 80 -15.33 29.29 -25.70
N LYS A 81 -15.46 29.05 -27.00
CA LYS A 81 -15.28 30.11 -28.00
C LYS A 81 -16.29 29.91 -29.11
#